data_AF-A0A850A5R4-F1
#
_entry.id   AF-A0A850A5R4-F1
#
_cell.length_a   1.000
_cell.length_b   1.000
_cell.length_c   1.000
_cell.angle_alpha   90.00
_cell.angle_beta   90.00
_cell.angle_gamma   90.00
#
_symmetry.space_group_name_H-M   'P 1'
#
loop_
_entity.id
_entity.type
_entity.pdbx_description
1 polymer ?
#
loop_
_entity_poly.entity_id
_entity_poly.type
_entity_poly.pdbx_seq_one_letter_code
_entity_poly.pdbx_strand_id
1 'polypeptide(L)'
;MNMQKRSDKRSVALHREIAKKLRSYPDLWSIPISNIIKWRKLRGGLTPALMEWEHILNTSTKEEILLILESDSEESTRLRSSSPFTGILSEDERKRIFEAYRTKRHRKSVRA
;
A
#
# COMPACT_ATOMS: atom_id res chain seq x y z
N MET A 1 -4.29 17.83 -18.33
CA MET A 1 -3.38 16.79 -17.78
C MET A 1 -3.87 16.39 -16.39
N ASN A 2 -4.49 15.21 -16.27
CA ASN A 2 -5.30 14.81 -15.11
C ASN A 2 -4.49 14.59 -13.82
N MET A 3 -5.01 15.12 -12.72
CA MET A 3 -4.48 14.99 -11.35
C MET A 3 -4.42 13.53 -10.86
N GLN A 4 -5.17 12.60 -11.46
CA GLN A 4 -5.12 11.17 -11.12
C GLN A 4 -3.72 10.56 -11.28
N LYS A 5 -3.02 10.79 -12.40
CA LYS A 5 -1.71 10.15 -12.69
C LYS A 5 -0.57 10.54 -11.72
N ARG A 6 -0.69 11.66 -11.01
CA ARG A 6 0.30 12.09 -9.99
C ARG A 6 0.06 11.41 -8.63
N SER A 7 -1.19 11.06 -8.34
CA SER A 7 -1.55 10.32 -7.12
C SER A 7 -1.04 8.88 -7.19
N ASP A 8 -1.08 8.27 -8.38
CA ASP A 8 -0.70 6.87 -8.59
C ASP A 8 0.78 6.59 -8.28
N LYS A 9 1.70 7.44 -8.75
CA LYS A 9 3.14 7.24 -8.50
C LYS A 9 3.53 7.36 -7.03
N ARG A 10 2.84 8.22 -6.27
CA ARG A 10 3.06 8.36 -4.82
C ARG A 10 2.45 7.19 -4.05
N SER A 11 1.29 6.71 -4.49
CA SER A 11 0.65 5.52 -3.92
C SER A 11 1.52 4.27 -4.10
N VAL A 12 2.08 4.04 -5.30
CA VAL A 12 3.00 2.93 -5.57
C VAL A 12 4.24 2.99 -4.66
N ALA A 13 4.84 4.18 -4.52
CA ALA A 13 6.01 4.37 -3.66
C ALA A 13 5.73 4.01 -2.20
N LEU A 14 4.59 4.45 -1.64
CA LEU A 14 4.19 4.09 -0.29
C LEU A 14 3.98 2.59 -0.12
N HIS A 15 3.28 1.95 -1.06
CA HIS A 15 2.99 0.52 -0.99
C HIS A 15 4.24 -0.34 -1.14
N ARG A 16 5.25 0.12 -1.89
CA ARG A 16 6.57 -0.54 -1.92
C ARG A 16 7.30 -0.48 -0.58
N GLU A 17 7.20 0.63 0.15
CA GLU A 17 7.79 0.72 1.49
C GLU A 17 7.02 -0.12 2.51
N ILE A 18 5.68 -0.17 2.40
CA ILE A 18 4.86 -1.11 3.18
C ILE A 18 5.31 -2.55 2.92
N ALA A 19 5.48 -2.93 1.65
CA ALA A 19 5.92 -4.28 1.27
C ALA A 19 7.29 -4.63 1.87
N LYS A 20 8.27 -3.73 1.80
CA LYS A 20 9.57 -3.91 2.46
C LYS A 20 9.43 -4.10 3.97
N LYS A 21 8.61 -3.27 4.62
CA LYS A 21 8.39 -3.36 6.07
C LYS A 21 7.72 -4.69 6.45
N LEU A 22 6.76 -5.16 5.67
CA LEU A 22 6.11 -6.47 5.87
C LEU A 22 7.05 -7.66 5.69
N ARG A 23 8.09 -7.54 4.83
CA ARG A 23 9.14 -8.55 4.71
C ARG A 23 10.04 -8.58 5.94
N SER A 24 10.40 -7.43 6.49
CA SER A 24 11.28 -7.32 7.65
C SER A 24 10.59 -7.58 8.99
N TYR A 25 9.28 -7.35 9.08
CA TYR A 25 8.50 -7.45 10.32
C TYR A 25 7.24 -8.30 10.10
N PRO A 26 7.34 -9.63 10.22
CA PRO A 26 6.22 -10.54 10.01
C PRO A 26 4.99 -10.28 10.91
N ASP A 27 5.18 -9.69 12.09
CA ASP A 27 4.08 -9.41 13.02
C ASP A 27 3.08 -8.38 12.48
N LEU A 28 3.51 -7.54 11.54
CA LEU A 28 2.67 -6.50 10.93
C LEU A 28 1.60 -7.05 9.99
N TRP A 29 1.66 -8.32 9.61
CA TRP A 29 0.63 -8.99 8.82
C TRP A 29 -0.72 -9.12 9.57
N SER A 30 -0.72 -8.97 10.89
CA SER A 30 -1.94 -8.91 11.70
C SER A 30 -2.77 -7.63 11.48
N ILE A 31 -2.12 -6.54 11.04
CA ILE A 31 -2.74 -5.22 10.85
C ILE A 31 -3.77 -5.22 9.72
N PRO A 32 -3.48 -5.66 8.47
CA PRO A 32 -4.45 -5.63 7.39
C PRO A 32 -5.70 -6.48 7.69
N ILE A 33 -5.53 -7.64 8.34
CA ILE A 33 -6.63 -8.49 8.78
C ILE A 33 -7.50 -7.76 9.82
N SER A 34 -6.86 -7.15 10.83
CA SER A 34 -7.55 -6.38 11.87
C SER A 34 -8.33 -5.20 11.29
N ASN A 35 -7.77 -4.50 10.30
CA ASN A 35 -8.44 -3.40 9.62
C ASN A 35 -9.70 -3.87 8.87
N ILE A 36 -9.63 -4.98 8.14
CA ILE A 36 -10.79 -5.54 7.43
C ILE A 36 -11.91 -5.91 8.41
N ILE A 37 -11.57 -6.61 9.50
CA ILE A 37 -12.56 -6.98 10.54
C ILE A 37 -13.20 -5.73 11.14
N LYS A 38 -12.39 -4.73 11.49
CA LYS A 38 -12.86 -3.46 12.05
C LYS A 38 -13.79 -2.74 11.08
N TRP A 39 -13.41 -2.59 9.81
CA TRP A 39 -14.22 -1.88 8.81
C TRP A 39 -15.51 -2.60 8.48
N ARG A 40 -15.49 -3.94 8.39
CA ARG A 40 -16.70 -4.76 8.23
C ARG A 40 -17.69 -4.48 9.37
N LYS A 41 -17.23 -4.49 10.62
CA LYS A 41 -18.06 -4.20 11.79
C LYS A 41 -18.61 -2.78 11.79
N LEU A 42 -17.78 -1.79 11.48
CA LEU A 42 -18.17 -0.37 11.51
C LEU A 42 -19.14 0.01 10.39
N ARG A 43 -18.99 -0.56 9.20
CA ARG A 43 -19.74 -0.16 7.99
C ARG A 43 -20.93 -1.09 7.68
N GLY A 44 -21.08 -2.19 8.41
CA GLY A 44 -22.08 -3.22 8.13
C GLY A 44 -21.79 -4.05 6.88
N GLY A 45 -20.62 -3.86 6.24
CA GLY A 45 -20.25 -4.54 5.01
C GLY A 45 -18.90 -4.05 4.46
N LEU A 46 -18.34 -4.80 3.52
CA LEU A 46 -17.10 -4.45 2.82
C LEU A 46 -17.42 -4.03 1.38
N THR A 47 -16.63 -3.09 0.86
CA THR A 47 -16.68 -2.78 -0.57
C THR A 47 -16.15 -3.98 -1.38
N PRO A 48 -16.51 -4.11 -2.67
CA PRO A 48 -15.99 -5.20 -3.51
C PRO A 48 -14.46 -5.34 -3.47
N ALA A 49 -13.73 -4.24 -3.51
CA ALA A 49 -12.27 -4.25 -3.40
C ALA A 49 -11.76 -4.74 -2.03
N LEU A 50 -12.48 -4.46 -0.93
CA LEU A 50 -12.11 -4.95 0.40
C LEU A 50 -12.46 -6.43 0.59
N MET A 51 -13.53 -6.92 -0.03
CA MET A 51 -13.84 -8.35 -0.08
C MET A 51 -12.78 -9.11 -0.90
N GLU A 52 -12.34 -8.54 -2.01
CA GLU A 52 -11.25 -9.07 -2.83
C GLU A 52 -9.93 -9.12 -2.02
N TRP A 53 -9.61 -8.06 -1.28
CA TRP A 53 -8.47 -8.06 -0.36
C TRP A 53 -8.58 -9.10 0.75
N GLU A 54 -9.77 -9.27 1.36
CA GLU A 54 -9.98 -10.30 2.36
C GLU A 54 -9.76 -11.69 1.79
N HIS A 55 -10.26 -11.95 0.58
CA HIS A 55 -10.02 -13.21 -0.10
C HIS A 55 -8.52 -13.43 -0.34
N ILE A 56 -7.83 -12.47 -0.96
CA ILE A 56 -6.38 -12.51 -1.23
C ILE A 56 -5.57 -12.74 0.05
N LEU A 57 -5.89 -12.05 1.15
CA LEU A 57 -5.18 -12.22 2.42
C LEU A 57 -5.35 -13.61 3.05
N ASN A 58 -6.42 -14.34 2.69
CA ASN A 58 -6.71 -15.67 3.20
C ASN A 58 -6.25 -16.79 2.27
N THR A 59 -6.16 -16.54 0.96
CA THR A 59 -5.85 -17.59 -0.04
C THR A 59 -4.47 -17.45 -0.66
N SER A 60 -3.92 -16.24 -0.74
CA SER A 60 -2.62 -15.99 -1.35
C SER A 60 -1.48 -16.07 -0.32
N THR A 61 -0.30 -16.39 -0.82
CA THR A 61 0.95 -16.32 -0.07
C THR A 61 1.34 -14.87 0.20
N LYS A 62 2.18 -14.66 1.23
CA LYS A 62 2.69 -13.34 1.57
C LYS A 62 3.44 -12.72 0.40
N GLU A 63 4.20 -13.53 -0.34
CA GLU A 63 4.97 -13.14 -1.51
C GLU A 63 4.08 -12.63 -2.65
N GLU A 64 2.97 -13.32 -2.95
CA GLU A 64 2.00 -12.88 -3.96
C GLU A 64 1.34 -11.55 -3.57
N ILE A 65 1.00 -11.39 -2.29
CA ILE A 65 0.45 -10.14 -1.77
C ILE A 65 1.45 -8.99 -1.92
N LEU A 66 2.74 -9.25 -1.63
CA LEU A 66 3.80 -8.26 -1.81
C LEU A 66 3.97 -7.86 -3.28
N LEU A 67 3.86 -8.81 -4.22
CA LEU A 67 3.88 -8.52 -5.65
C LEU A 67 2.75 -7.58 -6.07
N ILE A 68 1.53 -7.79 -5.55
CA ILE A 68 0.38 -6.90 -5.81
C ILE A 68 0.66 -5.49 -5.26
N LEU A 69 1.24 -5.38 -4.06
CA LEU A 69 1.58 -4.08 -3.46
C LEU A 69 2.64 -3.32 -4.26
N GLU A 70 3.61 -4.02 -4.85
CA GLU A 70 4.74 -3.44 -5.59
C GLU A 70 4.45 -3.18 -7.07
N SER A 71 3.49 -3.91 -7.66
CA SER A 71 3.10 -3.88 -9.06
C SER A 71 2.43 -2.57 -9.47
N ASP A 72 2.68 -2.08 -10.68
CA ASP A 72 2.05 -0.88 -11.24
C ASP A 72 0.91 -1.21 -12.23
N SER A 73 0.44 -2.46 -12.26
CA SER A 73 -0.71 -2.83 -13.09
C SER A 73 -1.98 -2.06 -12.72
N GLU A 74 -2.90 -1.93 -13.68
CA GLU A 74 -4.20 -1.28 -13.46
C GLU A 74 -4.99 -1.97 -12.34
N GLU A 75 -4.98 -3.30 -12.30
CA GLU A 75 -5.60 -4.09 -11.23
C GLU A 75 -4.98 -3.82 -9.86
N SER A 76 -3.64 -3.78 -9.77
CA SER A 76 -2.95 -3.45 -8.52
C SER A 76 -3.25 -2.03 -8.07
N THR A 77 -3.45 -1.11 -9.02
CA THR A 77 -3.82 0.29 -8.74
C THR A 77 -5.25 0.39 -8.22
N ARG A 78 -6.19 -0.35 -8.84
CA ARG A 78 -7.58 -0.49 -8.36
C ARG A 78 -7.60 -1.02 -6.93
N LEU A 79 -6.89 -2.11 -6.66
CA LEU A 79 -6.83 -2.72 -5.32
C LEU A 79 -6.20 -1.78 -4.28
N ARG A 80 -5.12 -1.07 -4.62
CA ARG A 80 -4.48 -0.11 -3.70
C ARG A 80 -5.35 1.09 -3.35
N SER A 81 -6.36 1.43 -4.15
CA SER A 81 -7.31 2.50 -3.81
C SER A 81 -8.07 2.20 -2.51
N SER A 82 -8.23 0.92 -2.16
CA SER A 82 -8.91 0.42 -0.96
C SER A 82 -8.00 -0.50 -0.15
N SER A 83 -6.76 -0.07 0.08
CA SER A 83 -5.72 -0.88 0.74
C SER A 83 -5.96 -1.07 2.25
N PRO A 84 -6.06 -2.31 2.76
CA PRO A 84 -6.18 -2.57 4.19
C PRO A 84 -4.86 -2.39 4.96
N PHE A 85 -3.77 -2.04 4.27
CA PHE A 85 -2.44 -1.90 4.84
C PHE A 85 -2.20 -0.52 5.49
N THR A 86 -3.26 0.26 5.69
CA THR A 86 -3.20 1.53 6.42
C THR A 86 -2.78 1.30 7.87
N GLY A 87 -1.96 2.19 8.43
CA GLY A 87 -1.48 2.08 9.81
C GLY A 87 -0.20 1.25 10.00
N ILE A 88 0.29 0.55 8.97
CA ILE A 88 1.61 -0.13 9.00
C ILE A 88 2.77 0.87 9.09
N LEU A 89 2.64 1.99 8.38
CA LEU A 89 3.55 3.12 8.46
C LEU A 89 2.98 4.14 9.44
N SER A 90 3.76 4.51 10.46
CA SER A 90 3.46 5.64 11.33
C SER A 90 3.50 6.95 10.54
N GLU A 91 2.91 8.02 11.10
CA GLU A 91 2.94 9.33 10.45
C GLU A 91 4.37 9.82 10.21
N ASP A 92 5.27 9.58 11.16
CA ASP A 92 6.68 9.96 11.04
C ASP A 92 7.40 9.14 9.96
N GLU A 93 7.11 7.85 9.83
CA GLU A 93 7.64 7.02 8.75
C GLU A 93 7.12 7.49 7.40
N ARG A 94 5.83 7.82 7.29
CA ARG A 94 5.26 8.41 6.07
C ARG A 94 5.97 9.71 5.71
N LYS A 95 6.16 10.63 6.66
CA LYS A 95 6.88 11.89 6.44
C LYS A 95 8.31 11.65 5.94
N ARG A 96 9.07 10.77 6.61
CA ARG A 96 10.44 10.40 6.21
C ARG A 96 10.49 9.80 4.79
N ILE A 97 9.55 8.93 4.43
CA ILE A 97 9.46 8.37 3.08
C ILE A 97 9.19 9.49 2.06
N PHE A 98 8.22 10.37 2.32
CA PHE A 98 7.92 11.49 1.44
C PHE A 98 9.10 12.45 1.27
N GLU A 99 9.82 12.78 2.34
CA GLU A 99 11.03 13.61 2.30
C GLU A 99 12.15 12.94 1.51
N ALA A 100 12.44 11.66 1.77
CA ALA A 100 13.43 10.89 1.01
C ALA A 100 13.09 10.85 -0.50
N TYR A 101 11.81 10.78 -0.86
CA TYR A 101 11.36 10.84 -2.25
C TYR A 101 11.47 12.24 -2.87
N ARG A 102 11.21 13.33 -2.11
CA ARG A 102 11.46 14.72 -2.56
C ARG A 102 12.93 14.93 -2.88
N THR A 103 13.83 14.45 -2.01
CA THR A 103 15.28 14.60 -2.16
C THR A 103 15.87 13.69 -3.25
N LYS A 104 15.37 12.46 -3.41
CA LYS A 104 15.77 11.56 -4.52
C LYS A 104 15.37 12.10 -5.91
N ARG A 105 14.25 12.83 -6.03
CA ARG A 105 13.89 13.53 -7.28
C ARG A 105 14.88 14.64 -7.64
N HIS A 106 15.51 15.27 -6.65
CA HIS A 106 16.48 16.34 -6.88
C HIS A 106 17.85 15.79 -7.33
N ARG A 107 18.29 14.63 -6.80
CA ARG A 107 19.56 13.99 -7.23
C ARG A 107 19.52 13.36 -8.63
N LYS A 108 18.34 13.03 -9.20
CA LYS A 108 18.24 12.56 -10.58
C LYS A 108 18.29 13.68 -11.64
N SER A 109 18.26 14.96 -11.24
CA SER A 109 18.30 16.11 -12.17
C SER A 109 19.67 16.80 -12.24
N VAL A 110 20.67 16.35 -11.47
CA VAL A 110 22.03 16.93 -11.43
C VAL A 110 23.07 15.91 -11.90
N ARG A 111 22.66 15.00 -12.79
CA ARG A 111 23.55 14.14 -13.56
C ARG A 111 23.03 14.06 -14.99
N ALA A 112 23.25 15.14 -15.71
CA ALA A 112 23.37 15.20 -17.16
C ALA A 112 24.52 16.17 -17.44
#